data_AF-A0A7K2MJT6-F1
#
_entry.id   AF-A0A7K2MJT6-F1
#
_cell.length_a   1.000
_cell.length_b   1.000
_cell.length_c   1.000
_cell.angle_alpha   90.00
_cell.angle_beta   90.00
_cell.angle_gamma   90.00
#
_symmetry.space_group_name_H-M   'P 1'
#
loop_
_entity.id
_entity.type
_entity.pdbx_description
1 polymer ?
#
loop_
_entity_poly.entity_id
_entity_poly.type
_entity_poly.pdbx_seq_one_letter_code
_entity_poly.pdbx_strand_id
1 'polypeptide(L)'
;TAPPADDVDAVRALRRAARRISGTLHTFQPLLDASWAEEMRPELAWLSGTLALEHAYASRLERLLQALHRLSGSSAFPAPRPVGRATAATTAATAATVPTGVPAPVRPASPDRGNLTVGAAKAG
;
A
#
# COMPACT_ATOMS: atom_id res chain seq x y z
N THR A 1 1.89 -25.99 21.53
CA THR A 1 2.20 -24.76 20.77
C THR A 1 0.94 -24.34 20.05
N ALA A 2 0.45 -23.13 20.26
CA ALA A 2 -0.74 -22.64 19.56
C ALA A 2 -0.48 -22.65 18.03
N PRO A 3 -1.51 -22.89 17.19
CA PRO A 3 -1.35 -22.85 15.75
C PRO A 3 -0.90 -21.46 15.27
N PRO A 4 -0.11 -21.37 14.18
CA PRO A 4 0.45 -20.10 13.68
C PRO A 4 -0.61 -19.06 13.28
N ALA A 5 -1.86 -19.48 13.07
CA ALA A 5 -2.98 -18.58 12.84
C ALA A 5 -3.29 -17.72 14.08
N ASP A 6 -3.18 -18.31 15.28
CA ASP A 6 -3.45 -17.61 16.55
C ASP A 6 -2.41 -16.51 16.79
N ASP A 7 -1.15 -16.73 16.41
CA ASP A 7 -0.07 -15.75 16.54
C ASP A 7 -0.27 -14.54 15.61
N VAL A 8 -0.66 -14.76 14.35
CA VAL A 8 -0.95 -13.68 13.39
C VAL A 8 -2.15 -12.86 13.84
N ASP A 9 -3.18 -13.52 14.35
CA ASP A 9 -4.38 -12.86 14.88
C ASP A 9 -4.06 -12.09 16.17
N ALA A 10 -3.19 -12.62 17.04
CA ALA A 10 -2.69 -11.92 18.22
C ALA A 10 -1.89 -10.66 17.86
N VAL A 11 -0.97 -10.73 16.88
CA VAL A 11 -0.23 -9.56 16.37
C VAL A 11 -1.18 -8.51 15.80
N ARG A 12 -2.23 -8.94 15.07
CA ARG A 12 -3.26 -8.03 14.54
C ARG A 12 -4.09 -7.39 15.65
N ALA A 13 -4.47 -8.16 16.66
CA ALA A 13 -5.19 -7.67 17.83
C ALA A 13 -4.36 -6.64 18.61
N LEU A 14 -3.06 -6.93 18.83
CA LEU A 14 -2.12 -6.03 19.49
C LEU A 14 -1.95 -4.72 18.71
N ARG A 15 -1.78 -4.78 17.38
CA ARG A 15 -1.72 -3.59 16.52
C ARG A 15 -2.97 -2.73 16.68
N ARG A 16 -4.15 -3.36 16.71
CA ARG A 16 -5.44 -2.66 16.88
C ARG A 16 -5.53 -2.00 18.25
N ALA A 17 -5.09 -2.69 19.31
CA ALA A 17 -5.02 -2.15 20.66
C ALA A 17 -4.09 -0.93 20.73
N ALA A 18 -2.86 -1.02 20.19
CA ALA A 18 -1.91 0.10 20.16
C ALA A 18 -2.47 1.33 19.43
N ARG A 19 -3.13 1.13 18.28
CA ARG A 19 -3.81 2.23 17.55
C ARG A 19 -4.95 2.84 18.35
N ARG A 20 -5.73 2.01 19.05
CA ARG A 20 -6.83 2.48 19.89
C ARG A 20 -6.32 3.32 21.07
N ILE A 21 -5.24 2.88 21.73
CA ILE A 21 -4.59 3.62 22.82
C ILE A 21 -4.06 4.96 22.30
N SER A 22 -3.36 4.97 21.16
CA SER A 22 -2.86 6.20 20.54
C SER A 22 -4.00 7.18 20.23
N GLY A 23 -5.14 6.68 19.73
CA GLY A 23 -6.35 7.48 19.52
C GLY A 23 -6.95 8.04 20.80
N THR A 24 -7.05 7.24 21.87
CA THR A 24 -7.55 7.72 23.17
C THR A 24 -6.63 8.76 23.80
N LEU A 25 -5.30 8.58 23.69
CA LEU A 25 -4.33 9.58 24.16
C LEU A 25 -4.49 10.89 23.40
N HIS A 26 -4.76 10.83 22.09
CA HIS A 26 -4.98 12.02 21.28
C HIS A 26 -6.28 12.75 21.65
N THR A 27 -7.39 12.03 21.81
CA THR A 27 -8.69 12.63 22.11
C THR A 27 -8.75 13.20 23.52
N PHE A 28 -8.17 12.50 24.50
CA PHE A 28 -8.21 12.90 25.91
C PHE A 28 -6.98 13.70 26.35
N GLN A 29 -6.11 14.11 25.41
CA GLN A 29 -4.87 14.85 25.70
C GLN A 29 -5.03 16.02 26.71
N PRO A 30 -6.11 16.84 26.68
CA PRO A 30 -6.28 17.93 27.64
C PRO A 30 -6.53 17.49 29.10
N LEU A 31 -6.90 16.22 29.32
CA LEU A 31 -7.21 15.65 30.63
C LEU A 31 -6.05 14.84 31.22
N LEU A 32 -4.99 14.59 30.43
CA LEU A 32 -3.83 13.81 30.82
C LEU A 32 -2.61 14.71 31.03
N ASP A 33 -1.58 14.18 31.67
CA ASP A 33 -0.26 14.81 31.66
C ASP A 33 0.23 14.95 30.21
N ALA A 34 0.37 16.20 29.76
CA ALA A 34 0.70 16.51 28.38
C ALA A 34 2.10 16.01 27.99
N SER A 35 3.06 16.04 28.92
CA SER A 35 4.43 15.60 28.65
C SER A 35 4.50 14.08 28.47
N TRP A 36 3.83 13.33 29.35
CA TRP A 36 3.75 11.88 29.26
C TRP A 36 2.98 11.43 28.01
N ALA A 37 1.85 12.08 27.71
CA ALA A 37 1.06 11.73 26.53
C ALA A 37 1.83 11.98 25.23
N GLU A 38 2.58 13.07 25.13
CA GLU A 38 3.43 13.34 23.97
C GLU A 38 4.61 12.37 23.85
N GLU A 39 5.18 11.91 24.97
CA GLU A 39 6.25 10.90 24.98
C GLU A 39 5.76 9.50 24.55
N MET A 40 4.55 9.10 24.96
CA MET A 40 3.98 7.78 24.61
C MET A 40 3.54 7.66 23.15
N ARG A 41 3.22 8.76 22.48
CA ARG A 41 2.73 8.76 21.09
C ARG A 41 3.75 8.23 20.07
N PRO A 42 5.02 8.69 20.04
CA PRO A 42 6.02 8.15 19.14
C PRO A 42 6.30 6.66 19.41
N GLU A 43 6.30 6.22 20.66
CA GLU A 43 6.51 4.81 21.02
C GLU A 43 5.39 3.90 20.48
N LEU A 44 4.13 4.31 20.64
CA LEU A 44 2.99 3.59 20.06
C LEU A 44 2.97 3.65 18.52
N ALA A 45 3.39 4.76 17.94
CA ALA A 45 3.53 4.88 16.49
C ALA A 45 4.60 3.92 15.97
N TRP A 46 5.77 3.88 16.61
CA TRP A 46 6.86 2.95 16.33
C TRP A 46 6.42 1.49 16.48
N LEU A 47 5.86 1.11 17.64
CA LEU A 47 5.35 -0.24 17.88
C LEU A 47 4.33 -0.67 16.82
N SER A 48 3.38 0.22 16.50
CA SER A 48 2.40 -0.07 15.46
C SER A 48 3.04 -0.17 14.07
N GLY A 49 4.13 0.55 13.81
CA GLY A 49 4.92 0.42 12.58
C GLY A 49 5.55 -0.96 12.47
N THR A 50 6.23 -1.40 13.54
CA THR A 50 6.88 -2.71 13.64
C THR A 50 5.87 -3.85 13.43
N LEU A 51 4.72 -3.81 14.12
CA LEU A 51 3.65 -4.80 13.92
C LEU A 51 3.04 -4.78 12.50
N ALA A 52 3.18 -3.69 11.74
CA ALA A 52 2.77 -3.64 10.33
C ALA A 52 3.70 -4.47 9.46
N LEU A 53 5.01 -4.36 9.73
CA LEU A 53 6.05 -5.02 8.98
C LEU A 53 5.96 -6.53 9.15
N GLU A 54 5.71 -7.02 10.36
CA GLU A 54 5.47 -8.44 10.62
C GLU A 54 4.36 -9.02 9.74
N HIS A 55 3.23 -8.31 9.67
CA HIS A 55 2.12 -8.72 8.80
C HIS A 55 2.51 -8.69 7.31
N ALA A 56 3.23 -7.66 6.88
CA ALA A 56 3.70 -7.55 5.50
C ALA A 56 4.70 -8.66 5.12
N TYR A 57 5.58 -9.06 6.05
CA TYR A 57 6.52 -10.15 5.86
C TYR A 57 5.82 -11.50 5.80
N ALA A 58 4.85 -11.77 6.68
CA ALA A 58 4.04 -12.98 6.59
C ALA A 58 3.32 -13.10 5.23
N SER A 59 2.65 -12.04 4.79
CA SER A 59 1.99 -12.02 3.47
C SER A 59 2.97 -12.12 2.29
N ARG A 60 4.19 -11.58 2.44
CA ARG A 60 5.23 -11.71 1.42
C ARG A 60 5.76 -13.14 1.37
N LEU A 61 6.03 -13.76 2.52
CA LEU A 61 6.48 -15.15 2.61
C LEU A 61 5.47 -16.09 1.97
N GLU A 62 4.18 -15.95 2.28
CA GLU A 62 3.13 -16.78 1.69
C GLU A 62 3.10 -16.68 0.15
N ARG A 63 3.16 -15.46 -0.40
CA ARG A 63 3.24 -15.25 -1.85
C ARG A 63 4.50 -15.87 -2.46
N LEU A 64 5.64 -15.78 -1.79
CA LEU A 64 6.89 -16.38 -2.25
C LEU A 64 6.83 -17.92 -2.22
N LEU A 65 6.27 -18.51 -1.18
CA LEU A 65 6.08 -19.96 -1.09
C LEU A 65 5.10 -20.47 -2.16
N GLN A 66 4.01 -19.75 -2.41
CA GLN A 66 3.08 -20.08 -3.49
C GLN A 66 3.75 -19.99 -4.86
N ALA A 67 4.54 -18.94 -5.13
CA ALA A 67 5.29 -18.80 -6.37
C ALA A 67 6.33 -19.91 -6.53
N LEU A 68 7.04 -20.24 -5.45
CA LEU A 68 8.01 -21.34 -5.42
C LEU A 68 7.33 -22.67 -5.70
N HIS A 69 6.19 -22.97 -5.06
CA HIS A 69 5.45 -24.20 -5.31
C HIS A 69 5.02 -24.33 -6.79
N ARG A 70 4.55 -23.23 -7.40
CA ARG A 70 4.19 -23.18 -8.81
C ARG A 70 5.40 -23.42 -9.73
N LEU A 71 6.57 -22.88 -9.39
CA LEU A 71 7.78 -23.04 -10.19
C LEU A 71 8.40 -24.43 -10.04
N SER A 72 8.52 -24.92 -8.80
CA SER A 72 9.01 -26.26 -8.47
C SER A 72 8.09 -27.37 -8.99
N GLY A 73 6.80 -27.07 -9.13
CA GLY A 73 5.78 -27.98 -9.64
C GLY A 73 5.37 -27.73 -11.10
N SER A 74 6.21 -27.07 -11.92
CA SER A 74 5.89 -26.78 -13.33
C SER A 74 5.55 -28.05 -14.14
N SER A 75 4.27 -28.42 -14.12
CA SER A 75 3.53 -28.84 -15.31
C SER A 75 2.75 -27.64 -15.83
N ALA A 76 3.01 -27.31 -17.10
CA ALA A 76 2.32 -26.37 -17.97
C ALA A 76 2.15 -24.90 -17.50
N PHE A 77 2.93 -24.03 -18.12
CA PHE A 77 2.65 -22.60 -18.26
C PHE A 77 1.22 -22.39 -18.80
N PRO A 78 0.37 -21.53 -18.20
CA PRO A 78 -0.91 -21.18 -18.82
C PRO A 78 -0.63 -20.40 -20.11
N ALA A 79 -1.16 -20.90 -21.23
CA ALA A 79 -1.04 -20.27 -22.54
C ALA A 79 -1.62 -18.84 -22.51
N PRO A 80 -0.99 -17.88 -23.23
CA PRO A 80 -1.47 -16.50 -23.27
C PRO A 80 -2.88 -16.45 -23.86
N ARG A 81 -3.81 -15.79 -23.14
CA ARG A 81 -5.15 -15.46 -23.66
C ARG A 81 -4.98 -14.59 -24.91
N PRO A 82 -5.67 -14.89 -26.02
CA PRO A 82 -5.66 -14.00 -27.17
C PRO A 82 -6.30 -12.67 -26.75
N VAL A 83 -5.52 -11.61 -26.81
CA VAL A 83 -6.04 -10.24 -26.80
C VAL A 83 -6.90 -10.08 -28.04
N GLY A 84 -8.22 -10.10 -27.84
CA GLY A 84 -9.19 -9.79 -28.87
C GLY A 84 -8.90 -8.39 -29.41
N ARG A 85 -8.29 -8.32 -30.58
CA ARG A 85 -8.20 -7.12 -31.41
C ARG A 85 -9.62 -6.81 -31.88
N ALA A 86 -10.32 -5.96 -31.16
CA ALA A 86 -11.52 -5.30 -31.68
C ALA A 86 -11.06 -4.26 -32.71
N THR A 87 -10.95 -4.69 -33.97
CA THR A 87 -10.86 -3.80 -35.13
C THR A 87 -12.16 -3.01 -35.20
N ALA A 88 -12.08 -1.70 -34.96
CA ALA A 88 -13.11 -0.76 -35.35
C ALA A 88 -13.26 -0.82 -36.87
N ALA A 89 -14.45 -1.23 -37.33
CA ALA A 89 -14.89 -1.08 -38.70
C ALA A 89 -16.10 -0.15 -38.70
N THR A 90 -15.85 1.13 -38.98
CA THR A 90 -16.87 2.10 -39.36
C THR A 90 -16.46 2.75 -40.66
N THR A 91 -17.19 2.44 -41.72
CA THR A 91 -17.23 3.14 -43.02
C THR A 91 -18.69 3.04 -43.46
N ALA A 92 -19.44 4.06 -43.86
CA ALA A 92 -19.30 5.51 -43.86
C ALA A 92 -20.72 6.07 -44.02
N ALA A 93 -21.02 7.23 -43.43
CA ALA A 93 -22.10 8.09 -43.89
C ALA A 93 -21.71 9.55 -43.59
N THR A 94 -21.72 10.33 -44.67
CA THR A 94 -21.22 11.69 -44.87
C THR A 94 -22.11 12.75 -44.22
N ALA A 95 -21.51 13.71 -43.52
CA ALA A 95 -21.93 15.12 -43.54
C ALA A 95 -20.88 16.01 -42.85
N ALA A 96 -20.32 16.94 -43.62
CA ALA A 96 -19.42 17.99 -43.15
C ALA A 96 -20.19 19.09 -42.41
N THR A 97 -19.59 19.67 -41.37
CA THR A 97 -19.57 21.12 -41.04
C THR A 97 -18.60 21.33 -39.87
N VAL A 98 -17.60 22.18 -40.09
CA VAL A 98 -16.70 22.82 -39.09
C VAL A 98 -17.22 24.28 -39.01
N PRO A 99 -17.28 25.02 -37.87
CA PRO A 99 -16.07 25.32 -37.09
C PRO A 99 -16.19 25.68 -35.58
N THR A 100 -14.99 25.81 -34.99
CA THR A 100 -14.56 26.71 -33.89
C THR A 100 -15.10 26.52 -32.47
N GLY A 101 -14.16 26.31 -31.52
CA GLY A 101 -14.34 26.77 -30.14
C GLY A 101 -13.54 26.03 -29.06
N VAL A 102 -12.36 26.58 -28.71
CA VAL A 102 -11.67 26.52 -27.39
C VAL A 102 -11.00 25.20 -26.94
N PRO A 103 -9.68 25.21 -26.62
CA PRO A 103 -9.03 24.10 -25.92
C PRO A 103 -8.82 24.42 -24.43
N ALA A 104 -9.16 23.47 -23.54
CA ALA A 104 -8.62 23.38 -22.17
C ALA A 104 -9.01 22.04 -21.50
N PRO A 105 -8.25 21.51 -20.51
CA PRO A 105 -6.80 21.55 -20.34
C PRO A 105 -6.17 20.15 -20.22
N VAL A 106 -4.89 20.06 -20.54
CA VAL A 106 -4.03 18.89 -20.35
C VAL A 106 -3.86 18.62 -18.84
N ARG A 107 -4.14 17.38 -18.43
CA ARG A 107 -3.85 16.89 -17.08
C ARG A 107 -2.34 16.70 -16.93
N PRO A 108 -1.65 17.30 -15.93
CA PRO A 108 -0.22 17.11 -15.77
C PRO A 108 0.10 15.68 -15.32
N ALA A 109 1.16 15.13 -15.91
CA ALA A 109 1.78 13.88 -15.47
C ALA A 109 2.40 14.08 -14.07
N SER A 110 2.18 13.11 -13.18
CA SER A 110 2.85 13.07 -11.87
C SER A 110 4.37 12.89 -12.07
N PRO A 111 5.21 13.69 -11.41
CA PRO A 111 6.64 13.47 -11.44
C PRO A 111 6.99 12.24 -10.61
N ASP A 112 7.70 11.34 -11.26
CA ASP A 112 8.47 10.23 -10.70
C ASP A 112 9.43 10.79 -9.63
N ARG A 113 9.18 10.46 -8.37
CA ARG A 113 10.00 10.92 -7.24
C ARG A 113 11.21 9.99 -7.10
N GLY A 114 12.11 10.08 -8.07
CA GLY A 114 13.46 9.55 -7.96
C GLY A 114 14.28 10.35 -6.94
N ASN A 115 15.14 9.64 -6.22
CA ASN A 115 16.33 10.14 -5.53
C ASN A 115 16.11 10.87 -4.19
N LEU A 116 15.86 10.10 -3.12
CA LEU A 116 16.20 10.52 -1.76
C LEU A 116 17.66 10.13 -1.49
N THR A 117 18.54 11.08 -1.73
CA THR A 117 19.91 11.11 -1.23
C THR A 117 19.90 11.02 0.29
N VAL A 118 20.52 9.98 0.83
CA VAL A 118 20.83 9.87 2.26
C VAL A 118 21.86 10.95 2.59
N GLY A 119 21.42 12.11 3.08
CA GLY A 119 22.26 13.03 3.86
C GLY A 119 22.55 12.36 5.20
N ALA A 120 23.79 12.11 5.60
CA ALA A 120 24.80 13.08 6.03
C ALA A 120 24.35 13.89 7.26
N ALA A 121 25.15 13.74 8.33
CA ALA A 121 25.11 14.41 9.65
C ALA A 121 24.00 13.91 10.60
N LYS A 122 24.32 13.53 11.84
CA LYS A 122 25.07 14.34 12.81
C LYS A 122 25.73 13.49 13.91
N ALA A 123 27.04 13.69 14.07
CA ALA A 123 27.77 13.52 15.32
C ALA A 123 27.60 14.80 16.16
N GLY A 124 27.55 14.65 17.48
CA GLY A 124 27.45 15.74 18.44
C GLY A 124 26.79 15.27 19.72
#